data_AF-A0A2K3M1R4-F1
#
_entry.id   AF-A0A2K3M1R4-F1
#
_cell.length_a   1.000
_cell.length_b   1.000
_cell.length_c   1.000
_cell.angle_alpha   90.00
_cell.angle_beta   90.00
_cell.angle_gamma   90.00
#
_symmetry.space_group_name_H-M   'P 1'
#
loop_
_entity.id
_entity.type
_entity.pdbx_description
1 polymer ?
#
loop_
_entity_poly.entity_id
_entity_poly.type
_entity_poly.pdbx_seq_one_letter_code
_entity_poly.pdbx_strand_id
1 'polypeptide(L)'
;MFCTALNYICMRILGEGPDGGQENACARARSWIRDHGGVKHIPSWGKTWLSILGVFDWCGCNPMPPEFWILPSFLPMHPAKMWCNCRMVYMPMSYLYGKRFVAPITPLILQLREELYTEPYEKVNWMKARHLCAKEDLYYPHPLIQDLIWDSLYIFTEPLLTRWPFNKLVREKALQVTMKHIHYEDENSRYITLGAVEKALCMLACWVEDPNGDAFKKHLARLPDYLWISEDGMTMQSFGSQQWDAGFAIQALLATNLIEEIGPALAKGHDFIKKSQVRDNPSGDFKNMYRHISKGSWTFSDQDHGWQVSDCTAEGLK
;
A
#
# COMPACT_ATOMS: atom_id res chain seq x y z
N MET A 1 1.69 -15.15 -10.14
CA MET A 1 2.50 -15.51 -8.94
C MET A 1 2.04 -14.70 -7.73
N PHE A 2 1.90 -13.38 -7.87
CA PHE A 2 1.53 -12.44 -6.82
C PHE A 2 0.29 -12.85 -6.00
N CYS A 3 -0.87 -13.00 -6.64
CA CYS A 3 -2.11 -13.29 -5.93
C CYS A 3 -2.09 -14.68 -5.28
N THR A 4 -1.64 -15.71 -5.99
CA THR A 4 -1.60 -17.09 -5.47
C THR A 4 -0.71 -17.20 -4.24
N ALA A 5 0.50 -16.62 -4.30
CA ALA A 5 1.44 -16.67 -3.18
C ALA A 5 0.94 -15.91 -1.95
N LEU A 6 0.42 -14.69 -2.13
CA LEU A 6 -0.09 -13.89 -1.01
C LEU A 6 -1.33 -14.53 -0.38
N ASN A 7 -2.28 -15.02 -1.18
CA ASN A 7 -3.47 -15.67 -0.64
C ASN A 7 -3.15 -17.02 0.02
N TYR A 8 -2.18 -17.78 -0.50
CA TYR A 8 -1.67 -18.97 0.18
C TYR A 8 -1.14 -18.60 1.57
N ILE A 9 -0.29 -17.59 1.65
CA ILE A 9 0.27 -17.13 2.94
C ILE A 9 -0.84 -16.65 3.88
N CYS A 10 -1.83 -15.90 3.38
CA CYS A 10 -2.98 -15.47 4.18
C CYS A 10 -3.74 -16.66 4.76
N MET A 11 -4.06 -17.69 3.96
CA MET A 11 -4.71 -18.91 4.47
C MET A 11 -3.88 -19.58 5.56
N ARG A 12 -2.56 -19.71 5.36
CA ARG A 12 -1.65 -20.30 6.33
C ARG A 12 -1.57 -19.48 7.64
N ILE A 13 -1.58 -18.15 7.55
CA ILE A 13 -1.64 -17.24 8.71
C ILE A 13 -2.99 -17.37 9.44
N LEU A 14 -4.09 -17.56 8.71
CA LEU A 14 -5.43 -17.76 9.26
C LEU A 14 -5.66 -19.16 9.86
N GLY A 15 -4.65 -20.03 9.82
CA GLY A 15 -4.66 -21.32 10.51
C GLY A 15 -4.90 -22.53 9.60
N GLU A 16 -5.11 -22.35 8.30
CA GLU A 16 -5.23 -23.47 7.37
C GLU A 16 -3.90 -24.23 7.26
N GLY A 17 -3.98 -25.56 7.21
CA GLY A 17 -2.83 -26.45 7.00
C GLY A 17 -2.21 -26.32 5.60
N PRO A 18 -1.01 -26.89 5.36
CA PRO A 18 -0.38 -26.88 4.04
C PRO A 18 -1.17 -27.68 2.99
N ASP A 19 -1.99 -28.63 3.45
CA ASP A 19 -2.93 -29.42 2.66
C ASP A 19 -4.39 -29.07 3.00
N GLY A 20 -4.62 -27.91 3.64
CA GLY A 20 -5.94 -27.41 4.06
C GLY A 20 -6.67 -26.57 3.02
N GLY A 21 -7.75 -25.92 3.48
CA GLY A 21 -8.67 -25.12 2.68
C GLY A 21 -9.68 -25.94 1.87
N GLN A 22 -10.70 -25.25 1.37
CA GLN A 22 -11.73 -25.86 0.50
C GLN A 22 -11.07 -26.53 -0.71
N GLU A 23 -11.41 -27.80 -0.94
CA GLU A 23 -10.86 -28.62 -2.04
C GLU A 23 -9.31 -28.66 -2.07
N ASN A 24 -8.67 -28.71 -0.90
CA ASN A 24 -7.21 -28.71 -0.77
C ASN A 24 -6.56 -27.48 -1.47
N ALA A 25 -7.20 -26.31 -1.35
CA ALA A 25 -6.75 -25.07 -1.97
C ALA A 25 -5.26 -24.78 -1.68
N CYS A 26 -4.79 -25.01 -0.46
CA CYS A 26 -3.39 -24.82 -0.09
C CYS A 26 -2.46 -25.73 -0.90
N ALA A 27 -2.75 -27.03 -1.01
CA ALA A 27 -1.91 -27.96 -1.75
C ALA A 27 -1.84 -27.60 -3.24
N ARG A 28 -2.99 -27.24 -3.85
CA ARG A 28 -3.06 -26.80 -5.25
C ARG A 28 -2.27 -25.52 -5.48
N ALA A 29 -2.44 -24.53 -4.61
CA ALA A 29 -1.72 -23.25 -4.68
C ALA A 29 -0.20 -23.45 -4.52
N ARG A 30 0.23 -24.27 -3.56
CA ARG A 30 1.64 -24.60 -3.35
C ARG A 30 2.25 -25.31 -4.58
N SER A 31 1.54 -26.28 -5.16
CA SER A 31 1.99 -26.92 -6.42
C SER A 31 2.18 -25.88 -7.50
N TRP A 32 1.15 -25.07 -7.76
CA TRP A 32 1.19 -24.03 -8.78
C TRP A 32 2.35 -23.05 -8.56
N ILE A 33 2.57 -22.59 -7.32
CA ILE A 33 3.69 -21.69 -6.97
C ILE A 33 5.03 -22.35 -7.34
N ARG A 34 5.24 -23.62 -6.97
CA ARG A 34 6.49 -24.34 -7.25
C ARG A 34 6.69 -24.61 -8.73
N ASP A 35 5.62 -24.98 -9.44
CA ASP A 35 5.63 -25.24 -10.89
C ASP A 35 6.00 -23.98 -11.70
N HIS A 36 5.74 -22.79 -11.15
CA HIS A 36 6.11 -21.49 -11.73
C HIS A 36 7.42 -20.93 -11.13
N GLY A 37 8.27 -21.79 -10.58
CA GLY A 37 9.61 -21.45 -10.12
C GLY A 37 9.67 -20.83 -8.72
N GLY A 38 8.61 -20.93 -7.93
CA GLY A 38 8.55 -20.47 -6.54
C GLY A 38 8.50 -18.96 -6.37
N VAL A 39 8.38 -18.51 -5.12
CA VAL A 39 8.18 -17.09 -4.79
C VAL A 39 9.38 -16.18 -5.11
N LYS A 40 10.52 -16.72 -5.56
CA LYS A 40 11.60 -15.91 -6.15
C LYS A 40 11.16 -15.09 -7.38
N HIS A 41 10.09 -15.53 -8.06
CA HIS A 41 9.48 -14.83 -9.20
C HIS A 41 8.30 -13.93 -8.82
N ILE A 42 8.01 -13.72 -7.53
CA ILE A 42 6.94 -12.81 -7.14
C ILE A 42 7.27 -11.36 -7.57
N PRO A 43 6.31 -10.54 -8.03
CA PRO A 43 6.56 -9.15 -8.39
C PRO A 43 7.09 -8.31 -7.23
N SER A 44 7.65 -7.12 -7.53
CA SER A 44 8.35 -6.25 -6.58
C SER A 44 7.56 -5.96 -5.29
N TRP A 45 6.27 -5.61 -5.39
CA TRP A 45 5.42 -5.39 -4.20
C TRP A 45 5.24 -6.65 -3.36
N GLY A 46 5.19 -7.81 -4.01
CA GLY A 46 5.17 -9.10 -3.32
C GLY A 46 6.47 -9.34 -2.58
N LYS A 47 7.62 -9.07 -3.21
CA LYS A 47 8.93 -9.19 -2.55
C LYS A 47 8.98 -8.32 -1.29
N THR A 48 8.48 -7.08 -1.35
CA THR A 48 8.37 -6.20 -0.17
C THR A 48 7.59 -6.84 0.96
N TRP A 49 6.37 -7.32 0.70
CA TRP A 49 5.54 -7.99 1.72
C TRP A 49 6.19 -9.25 2.27
N LEU A 50 6.78 -10.07 1.40
CA LEU A 50 7.46 -11.29 1.81
C LEU A 50 8.73 -11.01 2.63
N SER A 51 9.44 -9.91 2.34
CA SER A 51 10.59 -9.47 3.12
C SER A 51 10.21 -8.93 4.48
N ILE A 52 9.14 -8.15 4.55
CA ILE A 52 8.54 -7.73 5.82
C ILE A 52 8.16 -8.94 6.68
N LEU A 53 7.52 -9.95 6.08
CA LEU A 53 7.10 -11.16 6.78
C LEU A 53 8.28 -12.08 7.18
N GLY A 54 9.43 -11.94 6.52
CA GLY A 54 10.62 -12.76 6.74
C GLY A 54 10.65 -14.06 5.93
N VAL A 55 9.85 -14.19 4.87
CA VAL A 55 9.91 -15.33 3.93
C VAL A 55 10.72 -15.00 2.67
N PHE A 56 11.34 -13.82 2.57
CA PHE A 56 12.17 -13.38 1.45
C PHE A 56 13.26 -12.42 1.94
N ASP A 57 14.49 -12.48 1.43
CA ASP A 57 15.55 -11.56 1.88
C ASP A 57 15.46 -10.19 1.19
N TRP A 58 15.63 -9.10 1.94
CA TRP A 58 15.64 -7.74 1.39
C TRP A 58 16.70 -7.53 0.27
N CYS A 59 17.77 -8.33 0.25
CA CYS A 59 18.77 -8.33 -0.82
C CYS A 59 18.19 -8.75 -2.19
N GLY A 60 17.06 -9.45 -2.19
CA GLY A 60 16.34 -9.81 -3.41
C GLY A 60 15.31 -8.79 -3.86
N CYS A 61 15.23 -7.63 -3.22
CA CYS A 61 14.37 -6.53 -3.63
C CYS A 61 15.14 -5.50 -4.47
N ASN A 62 14.44 -4.80 -5.37
CA ASN A 62 15.00 -3.58 -5.94
C ASN A 62 15.12 -2.52 -4.84
N PRO A 63 16.19 -1.69 -4.84
CA PRO A 63 16.36 -0.68 -3.81
C PRO A 63 15.18 0.29 -3.72
N MET A 64 14.69 0.52 -2.49
CA MET A 64 13.69 1.54 -2.18
C MET A 64 14.26 2.51 -1.13
N PRO A 65 15.30 3.29 -1.48
CA PRO A 65 16.05 4.09 -0.51
C PRO A 65 15.18 5.22 0.07
N PRO A 66 15.07 5.36 1.41
CA PRO A 66 14.34 6.47 2.02
C PRO A 66 14.96 7.84 1.69
N GLU A 67 16.22 7.90 1.26
CA GLU A 67 16.91 9.13 0.85
C GLU A 67 16.23 9.84 -0.31
N PHE A 68 15.39 9.11 -1.05
CA PHE A 68 14.51 9.67 -2.06
C PHE A 68 13.63 10.83 -1.53
N TRP A 69 13.23 10.78 -0.25
CA TRP A 69 12.37 11.78 0.39
C TRP A 69 13.08 13.06 0.82
N ILE A 70 14.41 13.10 0.78
CA ILE A 70 15.21 14.29 1.12
C ILE A 70 15.89 14.90 -0.12
N LEU A 71 15.54 14.43 -1.31
CA LEU A 71 16.04 14.99 -2.56
C LEU A 71 15.62 16.46 -2.72
N PRO A 72 16.42 17.31 -3.38
CA PRO A 72 16.00 18.66 -3.71
C PRO A 72 14.79 18.71 -4.67
N SER A 73 13.86 19.62 -4.41
CA SER A 73 12.59 19.76 -5.17
C SER A 73 12.75 20.09 -6.65
N PHE A 74 13.90 20.67 -7.04
CA PHE A 74 14.18 20.96 -8.45
C PHE A 74 14.42 19.69 -9.28
N LEU A 75 14.84 18.57 -8.67
CA LEU A 75 15.11 17.34 -9.40
C LEU A 75 13.83 16.76 -10.03
N PRO A 76 13.90 16.18 -11.24
CA PRO A 76 12.72 15.65 -11.93
C PRO A 76 12.10 14.46 -11.20
N MET A 77 12.93 13.66 -10.54
CA MET A 77 12.50 12.48 -9.78
C MET A 77 12.00 12.80 -8.37
N HIS A 78 11.85 14.08 -7.98
CA HIS A 78 11.45 14.42 -6.63
C HIS A 78 10.05 13.84 -6.27
N PRO A 79 9.84 13.25 -5.07
CA PRO A 79 8.59 12.58 -4.71
C PRO A 79 7.33 13.44 -4.90
N ALA A 80 7.41 14.75 -4.66
CA ALA A 80 6.28 15.68 -4.89
C ALA A 80 5.72 15.68 -6.32
N LYS A 81 6.53 15.29 -7.31
CA LYS A 81 6.16 15.25 -8.74
C LYS A 81 5.60 13.88 -9.16
N MET A 82 5.62 12.89 -8.27
CA MET A 82 5.04 11.58 -8.51
C MET A 82 3.54 11.60 -8.30
N TRP A 83 2.84 10.74 -9.02
CA TRP A 83 1.42 10.47 -8.77
C TRP A 83 1.20 10.07 -7.32
N CYS A 84 0.15 10.63 -6.69
CA CYS A 84 -0.11 10.48 -5.26
C CYS A 84 -0.17 9.02 -4.82
N ASN A 85 -0.96 8.16 -5.51
CA ASN A 85 -1.06 6.74 -5.15
C ASN A 85 0.29 6.03 -5.15
N CYS A 86 1.14 6.30 -6.15
CA CYS A 86 2.48 5.73 -6.21
C CYS A 86 3.33 6.23 -5.04
N ARG A 87 3.37 7.56 -4.83
CA ARG A 87 4.12 8.18 -3.73
C ARG A 87 3.71 7.62 -2.37
N MET A 88 2.41 7.57 -2.09
CA MET A 88 1.88 7.16 -0.79
C MET A 88 2.17 5.70 -0.48
N VAL A 89 2.17 4.80 -1.48
CA VAL A 89 2.56 3.39 -1.26
C VAL A 89 4.07 3.25 -1.06
N TYR A 90 4.90 3.89 -1.90
CA TYR A 90 6.35 3.74 -1.80
C TYR A 90 6.95 4.39 -0.55
N MET A 91 6.24 5.32 0.08
CA MET A 91 6.68 6.00 1.31
C MET A 91 6.91 5.03 2.48
N PRO A 92 5.90 4.32 3.01
CA PRO A 92 6.10 3.33 4.07
C PRO A 92 6.92 2.11 3.59
N MET A 93 6.85 1.71 2.30
CA MET A 93 7.74 0.66 1.78
C MET A 93 9.21 1.05 1.91
N SER A 94 9.58 2.29 1.56
CA SER A 94 10.94 2.79 1.68
C SER A 94 11.40 2.94 3.13
N TYR A 95 10.50 3.29 4.04
CA TYR A 95 10.77 3.32 5.48
C TYR A 95 11.12 1.92 6.00
N LEU A 96 10.27 0.94 5.72
CA LEU A 96 10.46 -0.45 6.14
C LEU A 96 11.70 -1.08 5.49
N TYR A 97 11.93 -0.79 4.20
CA TYR A 97 13.16 -1.18 3.50
C TYR A 97 14.39 -0.57 4.16
N GLY A 98 14.40 0.74 4.39
CA GLY A 98 15.53 1.45 5.00
C GLY A 98 15.84 1.01 6.43
N LYS A 99 14.81 0.62 7.20
CA LYS A 99 14.94 -0.03 8.51
C LYS A 99 15.38 -1.49 8.42
N ARG A 100 15.28 -2.11 7.24
CA ARG A 100 15.40 -3.57 7.04
C ARG A 100 14.49 -4.35 7.98
N PHE A 101 13.26 -3.86 8.15
CA PHE A 101 12.31 -4.47 9.07
C PHE A 101 11.96 -5.89 8.61
N VAL A 102 11.99 -6.83 9.54
CA VAL A 102 11.57 -8.22 9.35
C VAL A 102 10.80 -8.64 10.60
N ALA A 103 9.62 -9.22 10.41
CA ALA A 103 8.80 -9.76 11.48
C ALA A 103 9.52 -10.92 12.20
N PRO A 104 9.13 -11.25 13.45
CA PRO A 104 9.70 -12.38 14.17
C PRO A 104 9.60 -13.70 13.37
N ILE A 105 10.70 -14.45 13.30
CA ILE A 105 10.74 -15.73 12.58
C ILE A 105 10.07 -16.80 13.44
N THR A 106 8.79 -17.06 13.17
CA THR A 106 8.00 -18.09 13.85
C THR A 106 8.12 -19.46 13.17
N PRO A 107 7.68 -20.56 13.80
CA PRO A 107 7.62 -21.87 13.15
C PRO A 107 6.83 -21.87 11.84
N LEU A 108 5.76 -21.06 11.75
CA LEU A 108 5.01 -20.88 10.51
C LEU A 108 5.87 -20.25 9.41
N ILE A 109 6.67 -19.22 9.73
CA ILE A 109 7.57 -18.59 8.75
C ILE A 109 8.61 -19.59 8.24
N LEU A 110 9.15 -20.46 9.11
CA LEU A 110 10.07 -21.51 8.70
C LEU A 110 9.40 -22.51 7.75
N GLN A 111 8.18 -22.95 8.06
CA GLN A 111 7.40 -23.82 7.15
C GLN A 111 7.15 -23.15 5.79
N LEU A 112 6.76 -21.88 5.78
CA LEU A 112 6.53 -21.14 4.52
C LEU A 112 7.81 -21.07 3.66
N ARG A 113 9.00 -20.93 4.26
CA ARG A 113 10.28 -20.96 3.53
C ARG A 113 10.57 -22.31 2.88
N GLU A 114 10.07 -23.41 3.44
CA GLU A 114 10.18 -24.75 2.83
C GLU A 114 9.11 -24.99 1.74
N GLU A 115 7.90 -24.48 1.99
CA GLU A 115 6.72 -24.69 1.13
C GLU A 115 6.82 -23.91 -0.20
N LEU A 116 7.29 -22.66 -0.15
CA LEU A 116 7.16 -21.68 -1.23
C LEU A 116 8.31 -21.65 -2.25
N TYR A 117 9.38 -22.41 -2.00
CA TYR A 117 10.58 -22.42 -2.83
C TYR A 117 10.79 -23.79 -3.50
N THR A 118 11.41 -23.77 -4.68
CA THR A 118 11.81 -24.99 -5.42
C THR A 118 13.20 -25.49 -5.01
N GLU A 119 13.93 -24.70 -4.22
CA GLU A 119 15.27 -24.95 -3.71
C GLU A 119 15.32 -24.56 -2.23
N PRO A 120 16.29 -25.07 -1.44
CA PRO A 120 16.44 -24.65 -0.04
C PRO A 120 16.59 -23.13 0.08
N TYR A 121 15.86 -22.52 1.02
CA TYR A 121 15.81 -21.07 1.21
C TYR A 121 17.21 -20.43 1.33
N GLU A 122 18.12 -21.11 2.02
CA GLU A 122 19.50 -20.66 2.28
C GLU A 122 20.37 -20.65 1.02
N LYS A 123 19.96 -21.36 -0.04
CA LYS A 123 20.69 -21.45 -1.31
C LYS A 123 20.18 -20.46 -2.36
N VAL A 124 19.10 -19.73 -2.07
CA VAL A 124 18.52 -18.76 -2.99
C VAL A 124 19.52 -17.64 -3.29
N ASN A 125 19.79 -17.41 -4.57
CA ASN A 125 20.58 -16.26 -5.01
C ASN A 125 19.72 -15.00 -5.03
N TRP A 126 19.68 -14.29 -3.89
CA TRP A 126 18.88 -13.08 -3.73
C TRP A 126 19.23 -11.98 -4.73
N MET A 127 20.51 -11.77 -5.04
CA MET A 127 20.93 -10.75 -6.01
C MET A 127 20.31 -10.98 -7.39
N LYS A 128 20.21 -12.24 -7.84
CA LYS A 128 19.51 -12.59 -9.08
C LYS A 128 17.99 -12.50 -8.94
N ALA A 129 17.45 -12.90 -7.78
CA ALA A 129 16.02 -12.87 -7.51
C ALA A 129 15.42 -11.46 -7.67
N ARG A 130 16.20 -10.39 -7.48
CA ARG A 130 15.79 -8.99 -7.73
C ARG A 130 15.14 -8.76 -9.09
N HIS A 131 15.70 -9.36 -10.13
CA HIS A 131 15.27 -9.18 -11.51
C HIS A 131 14.23 -10.21 -11.97
N LEU A 132 13.97 -11.23 -11.15
CA LEU A 132 12.99 -12.26 -11.48
C LEU A 132 11.57 -11.74 -11.27
N CYS A 133 10.70 -12.02 -12.23
CA CYS A 133 9.26 -11.80 -12.16
C CYS A 133 8.57 -12.89 -13.00
N ALA A 134 7.48 -13.45 -12.52
CA ALA A 134 6.70 -14.44 -13.25
C ALA A 134 6.10 -13.79 -14.50
N LYS A 135 6.12 -14.50 -15.63
CA LYS A 135 5.63 -13.97 -16.91
C LYS A 135 4.16 -13.58 -16.82
N GLU A 136 3.37 -14.30 -16.03
CA GLU A 136 1.94 -14.08 -15.84
C GLU A 136 1.64 -12.75 -15.14
N ASP A 137 2.58 -12.25 -14.34
CA ASP A 137 2.42 -10.98 -13.61
C ASP A 137 3.15 -9.81 -14.28
N LEU A 138 3.93 -10.07 -15.35
CA LEU A 138 4.78 -9.06 -16.00
C LEU A 138 3.99 -8.26 -17.04
N TYR A 139 3.20 -7.30 -16.57
CA TYR A 139 2.45 -6.41 -17.46
C TYR A 139 3.32 -5.32 -18.10
N TYR A 140 4.23 -4.72 -17.33
CA TYR A 140 5.21 -3.74 -17.81
C TYR A 140 6.63 -4.27 -17.60
N PRO A 141 7.29 -4.81 -18.65
CA PRO A 141 8.69 -5.21 -18.55
C PRO A 141 9.57 -3.97 -18.35
N HIS A 142 10.62 -4.13 -17.54
CA HIS A 142 11.58 -3.06 -17.34
C HIS A 142 12.38 -2.80 -18.62
N PRO A 143 12.50 -1.53 -19.05
CA PRO A 143 13.51 -1.16 -20.04
C PRO A 143 14.92 -1.37 -19.48
N LEU A 144 15.90 -1.68 -20.33
CA LEU A 144 17.30 -1.90 -19.92
C LEU A 144 17.86 -0.74 -19.07
N ILE A 145 17.51 0.51 -19.41
CA ILE A 145 17.96 1.69 -18.67
C ILE A 145 17.46 1.68 -17.22
N GLN A 146 16.26 1.15 -16.97
CA GLN A 146 15.71 1.03 -15.62
C GLN A 146 16.48 -0.02 -14.82
N ASP A 147 16.81 -1.17 -15.42
CA ASP A 147 17.60 -2.19 -14.74
C ASP A 147 19.02 -1.71 -14.42
N LEU A 148 19.64 -0.95 -15.32
CA LEU A 148 20.95 -0.31 -15.07
C LEU A 148 20.90 0.68 -13.90
N ILE A 149 19.82 1.46 -13.79
CA ILE A 149 19.63 2.37 -12.65
C ILE A 149 19.47 1.57 -11.36
N TRP A 150 18.63 0.53 -11.34
CA TRP A 150 18.45 -0.30 -10.15
C TRP A 150 19.71 -1.03 -9.73
N ASP A 151 20.48 -1.56 -10.69
CA ASP A 151 21.76 -2.21 -10.44
C ASP A 151 22.78 -1.22 -9.88
N SER A 152 22.83 -0.01 -10.42
CA SER A 152 23.73 1.04 -9.93
C SER A 152 23.38 1.43 -8.49
N LEU A 153 22.10 1.63 -8.20
CA LEU A 153 21.63 1.92 -6.84
C LEU A 153 21.95 0.78 -5.88
N TYR A 154 21.78 -0.46 -6.31
CA TYR A 154 22.04 -1.62 -5.46
C TYR A 154 23.52 -1.86 -5.20
N ILE A 155 24.37 -1.74 -6.22
CA ILE A 155 25.79 -2.08 -6.13
C ILE A 155 26.59 -0.96 -5.46
N PHE A 156 26.25 0.31 -5.75
CA PHE A 156 27.03 1.46 -5.29
C PHE A 156 26.33 2.23 -4.17
N THR A 157 25.08 2.62 -4.38
CA THR A 157 24.39 3.54 -3.48
C THR A 157 23.99 2.87 -2.16
N GLU A 158 23.44 1.66 -2.21
CA GLU A 158 22.99 0.95 -1.01
C GLU A 158 24.15 0.61 -0.04
N PRO A 159 25.29 0.04 -0.47
CA PRO A 159 26.43 -0.20 0.41
C PRO A 159 27.01 1.10 0.98
N LEU A 160 26.96 2.20 0.23
CA LEU A 160 27.41 3.51 0.72
C LEU A 160 26.49 4.03 1.83
N LEU A 161 25.17 4.03 1.62
CA LEU A 161 24.17 4.59 2.53
C LEU A 161 23.87 3.71 3.75
N THR A 162 24.16 2.41 3.68
CA THR A 162 24.02 1.49 4.82
C THR A 162 25.23 1.48 5.75
N ARG A 163 26.37 2.05 5.36
CA ARG A 163 27.60 2.08 6.17
C ARG A 163 27.81 3.43 6.86
N TRP A 164 28.57 3.40 7.97
CA TRP A 164 29.02 4.62 8.63
C TRP A 164 29.97 5.42 7.70
N PRO A 165 29.88 6.76 7.63
CA PRO A 165 29.01 7.65 8.40
C PRO A 165 27.64 7.93 7.77
N PHE A 166 27.44 7.58 6.49
CA PHE A 166 26.23 7.94 5.74
C PHE A 166 24.95 7.34 6.29
N ASN A 167 25.00 6.13 6.86
CA ASN A 167 23.86 5.54 7.55
C ASN A 167 23.34 6.48 8.66
N LYS A 168 24.24 6.93 9.54
CA LYS A 168 23.89 7.78 10.67
C LYS A 168 23.49 9.20 10.25
N LEU A 169 24.17 9.77 9.25
CA LEU A 169 23.97 11.17 8.87
C LEU A 169 22.86 11.39 7.83
N VAL A 170 22.66 10.42 6.94
CA VAL A 170 21.78 10.55 5.77
C VAL A 170 20.58 9.62 5.91
N ARG A 171 20.80 8.32 6.13
CA ARG A 171 19.70 7.34 6.20
C ARG A 171 18.79 7.55 7.39
N GLU A 172 19.34 7.76 8.58
CA GLU A 172 18.53 8.06 9.77
C GLU A 172 17.70 9.33 9.59
N LYS A 173 18.28 10.38 9.00
CA LYS A 173 17.56 11.62 8.68
C LYS A 173 16.45 11.37 7.65
N ALA A 174 16.74 10.59 6.61
CA ALA A 174 15.77 10.23 5.60
C ALA A 174 14.60 9.43 6.18
N LEU A 175 14.87 8.49 7.09
CA LEU A 175 13.85 7.72 7.80
C LEU A 175 12.97 8.63 8.68
N GLN A 176 13.56 9.60 9.39
CA GLN A 176 12.82 10.59 10.18
C GLN A 176 11.91 11.45 9.30
N VAL A 177 12.40 11.93 8.16
CA VAL A 177 11.59 12.70 7.19
C VAL A 177 10.47 11.84 6.62
N THR A 178 10.75 10.59 6.26
CA THR A 178 9.75 9.65 5.74
C THR A 178 8.65 9.42 6.76
N MET A 179 9.00 9.14 8.02
CA MET A 179 8.03 8.92 9.09
C MET A 179 7.22 10.17 9.42
N LYS A 180 7.82 11.36 9.32
CA LYS A 180 7.10 12.63 9.42
C LYS A 180 6.00 12.77 8.36
N HIS A 181 6.28 12.37 7.12
CA HIS A 181 5.27 12.38 6.06
C HIS A 181 4.18 11.32 6.29
N ILE A 182 4.53 10.14 6.81
CA ILE A 182 3.55 9.09 7.19
C ILE A 182 2.60 9.63 8.26
N HIS A 183 3.11 10.11 9.40
CA HIS A 183 2.26 10.68 10.46
C HIS A 183 1.42 11.86 9.99
N TYR A 184 1.98 12.72 9.13
CA TYR A 184 1.23 13.82 8.55
C TYR A 184 0.02 13.32 7.76
N GLU A 185 0.19 12.29 6.94
CA GLU A 185 -0.91 11.71 6.19
C GLU A 185 -1.94 11.04 7.12
N ASP A 186 -1.45 10.29 8.09
CA ASP A 186 -2.30 9.57 9.05
C ASP A 186 -3.19 10.54 9.81
N GLU A 187 -2.66 11.67 10.28
CA GLU A 187 -3.45 12.70 10.95
C GLU A 187 -4.48 13.35 10.01
N ASN A 188 -4.08 13.68 8.77
CA ASN A 188 -4.94 14.39 7.82
C ASN A 188 -6.07 13.53 7.24
N SER A 189 -5.87 12.23 7.15
CA SER A 189 -6.87 11.25 6.71
C SER A 189 -7.58 10.56 7.88
N ARG A 190 -7.35 11.02 9.12
CA ARG A 190 -7.88 10.38 10.34
C ARG A 190 -7.61 8.88 10.39
N TYR A 191 -6.41 8.50 9.96
CA TYR A 191 -5.84 7.16 9.91
C TYR A 191 -6.51 6.23 8.90
N ILE A 192 -7.33 6.77 7.98
CA ILE A 192 -7.88 6.05 6.83
C ILE A 192 -6.81 5.90 5.74
N THR A 193 -5.96 6.90 5.51
CA THR A 193 -4.95 6.97 4.42
C THR A 193 -5.57 7.04 3.02
N LEU A 194 -4.74 7.10 1.97
CA LEU A 194 -5.22 7.21 0.58
C LEU A 194 -5.76 5.88 0.05
N GLY A 195 -5.36 4.70 0.56
CA GLY A 195 -5.81 3.41 0.01
C GLY A 195 -5.41 2.19 0.84
N ALA A 196 -6.02 1.02 0.58
CA ALA A 196 -5.83 -0.19 1.40
C ALA A 196 -4.36 -0.65 1.54
N VAL A 197 -3.61 -0.59 0.44
CA VAL A 197 -2.20 -1.02 0.42
C VAL A 197 -1.35 -0.11 1.29
N GLU A 198 -1.50 1.20 1.12
CA GLU A 198 -0.83 2.19 1.96
C GLU A 198 -1.30 2.06 3.41
N LYS A 199 -2.61 1.97 3.67
CA LYS A 199 -3.20 1.81 5.00
C LYS A 199 -2.49 0.73 5.82
N ALA A 200 -2.30 -0.44 5.23
CA ALA A 200 -1.63 -1.55 5.89
C ALA A 200 -0.14 -1.26 6.15
N LEU A 201 0.54 -0.60 5.22
CA LEU A 201 1.96 -0.28 5.32
C LEU A 201 2.25 0.88 6.29
N CYS A 202 1.45 1.95 6.30
CA CYS A 202 1.54 3.05 7.26
C CYS A 202 1.24 2.56 8.68
N MET A 203 0.17 1.77 8.84
CA MET A 203 -0.13 1.13 10.13
C MET A 203 1.05 0.29 10.64
N LEU A 204 1.67 -0.50 9.76
CA LEU A 204 2.86 -1.26 10.12
C LEU A 204 4.05 -0.35 10.44
N ALA A 205 4.29 0.70 9.66
CA ALA A 205 5.37 1.66 9.94
C ALA A 205 5.21 2.32 11.32
N CYS A 206 4.00 2.72 11.69
CA CYS A 206 3.69 3.24 13.03
C CYS A 206 3.92 2.19 14.12
N TRP A 207 3.56 0.93 13.89
CA TRP A 207 3.85 -0.16 14.83
C TRP A 207 5.36 -0.40 14.98
N VAL A 208 6.13 -0.34 13.88
CA VAL A 208 7.59 -0.49 13.90
C VAL A 208 8.26 0.67 14.64
N GLU A 209 7.73 1.88 14.53
CA GLU A 209 8.22 3.04 15.26
C GLU A 209 7.91 2.95 16.77
N ASP A 210 6.64 2.72 17.11
CA ASP A 210 6.18 2.56 18.49
C ASP A 210 4.95 1.61 18.55
N PRO A 211 5.15 0.33 18.94
CA PRO A 211 4.07 -0.65 19.05
C PRO A 211 2.95 -0.26 20.03
N ASN A 212 3.24 0.61 21.01
CA ASN A 212 2.29 1.05 22.02
C ASN A 212 1.76 2.47 21.76
N GLY A 213 2.20 3.10 20.66
CA GLY A 213 1.89 4.47 20.30
C GLY A 213 0.45 4.67 19.89
N ASP A 214 -0.04 5.89 20.07
CA ASP A 214 -1.43 6.24 19.74
C ASP A 214 -1.70 6.19 18.24
N ALA A 215 -0.70 6.46 17.40
CA ALA A 215 -0.84 6.35 15.94
C ALA A 215 -1.25 4.93 15.50
N PHE A 216 -0.58 3.90 16.04
CA PHE A 216 -0.91 2.51 15.76
C PHE A 216 -2.33 2.15 16.23
N LYS A 217 -2.71 2.55 17.46
CA LYS A 217 -4.06 2.31 18.00
C LYS A 217 -5.15 2.96 17.14
N LYS A 218 -4.93 4.18 16.67
CA LYS A 218 -5.88 4.89 15.79
C LYS A 218 -5.99 4.20 14.43
N HIS A 219 -4.90 3.68 13.88
CA HIS A 219 -4.98 2.84 12.68
C HIS A 219 -5.78 1.55 12.88
N LEU A 220 -5.60 0.86 14.02
CA LEU A 220 -6.37 -0.35 14.32
C LEU A 220 -7.87 -0.06 14.36
N ALA A 221 -8.26 1.07 14.96
CA ALA A 221 -9.66 1.51 15.04
C ALA A 221 -10.30 1.75 13.65
N ARG A 222 -9.49 2.02 12.62
CA ARG A 222 -9.91 2.26 11.23
C ARG A 222 -9.82 1.02 10.33
N LEU A 223 -9.43 -0.15 10.84
CA LEU A 223 -9.44 -1.38 10.04
C LEU A 223 -10.84 -1.81 9.58
N PRO A 224 -11.90 -1.72 10.40
CA PRO A 224 -13.25 -2.09 9.97
C PRO A 224 -13.74 -1.29 8.75
N ASP A 225 -13.30 -0.04 8.60
CA ASP A 225 -13.65 0.83 7.47
C ASP A 225 -13.23 0.23 6.11
N TYR A 226 -12.26 -0.70 6.12
CA TYR A 226 -11.73 -1.38 4.93
C TYR A 226 -12.35 -2.78 4.74
N LEU A 227 -13.17 -3.29 5.65
CA LEU A 227 -13.70 -4.66 5.58
C LEU A 227 -15.16 -4.65 5.13
N TRP A 228 -15.44 -5.39 4.06
CA TRP A 228 -16.78 -5.51 3.50
C TRP A 228 -17.25 -6.96 3.53
N ILE A 229 -18.50 -7.20 3.94
CA ILE A 229 -19.11 -8.52 3.94
C ILE A 229 -20.05 -8.62 2.74
N SER A 230 -19.74 -9.53 1.83
CA SER A 230 -20.52 -9.92 0.66
C SER A 230 -20.97 -11.38 0.77
N GLU A 231 -21.76 -11.84 -0.20
CA GLU A 231 -22.29 -13.20 -0.29
C GLU A 231 -21.21 -14.30 -0.32
N ASP A 232 -19.99 -13.96 -0.74
CA ASP A 232 -18.81 -14.83 -0.85
C ASP A 232 -17.83 -14.67 0.33
N GLY A 233 -18.20 -13.87 1.34
CA GLY A 233 -17.44 -13.71 2.58
C GLY A 233 -16.98 -12.27 2.82
N MET A 234 -15.93 -12.13 3.64
CA MET A 234 -15.37 -10.83 3.98
C MET A 234 -14.19 -10.51 3.06
N THR A 235 -14.22 -9.33 2.43
CA THR A 235 -13.16 -8.81 1.55
C THR A 235 -12.60 -7.50 2.10
N MET A 236 -11.35 -7.20 1.74
CA MET A 236 -10.77 -5.89 2.01
C MET A 236 -11.06 -4.96 0.81
N GLN A 237 -11.84 -3.92 1.05
CA GLN A 237 -12.04 -2.81 0.12
C GLN A 237 -10.87 -1.83 0.23
N SER A 238 -10.86 -0.80 -0.60
CA SER A 238 -10.10 0.41 -0.30
C SER A 238 -10.88 1.24 0.73
N PHE A 239 -11.19 2.50 0.45
CA PHE A 239 -11.91 3.42 1.35
C PHE A 239 -13.42 3.52 1.02
N GLY A 240 -13.95 2.64 0.16
CA GLY A 240 -15.32 2.69 -0.37
C GLY A 240 -15.49 3.68 -1.53
N SER A 241 -16.70 3.73 -2.10
CA SER A 241 -17.10 4.58 -3.25
C SER A 241 -18.33 5.45 -2.96
N GLN A 242 -18.61 5.71 -1.68
CA GLN A 242 -19.90 6.23 -1.18
C GLN A 242 -20.30 7.53 -1.87
N GLN A 243 -19.40 8.52 -1.95
CA GLN A 243 -19.69 9.80 -2.57
C GLN A 243 -19.77 9.71 -4.10
N TRP A 244 -18.91 8.91 -4.70
CA TRP A 244 -18.96 8.65 -6.15
C TRP A 244 -20.30 8.05 -6.57
N ASP A 245 -20.73 6.99 -5.88
CA ASP A 245 -21.97 6.29 -6.17
C ASP A 245 -23.19 7.14 -5.84
N ALA A 246 -23.17 7.87 -4.71
CA ALA A 246 -24.27 8.78 -4.35
C ALA A 246 -24.43 9.91 -5.37
N GLY A 247 -23.34 10.50 -5.84
CA GLY A 247 -23.35 11.54 -6.86
C GLY A 247 -24.02 11.07 -8.15
N PHE A 248 -23.60 9.92 -8.68
CA PHE A 248 -24.21 9.37 -9.89
C PHE A 248 -25.64 8.88 -9.69
N ALA A 249 -25.95 8.23 -8.56
CA ALA A 249 -27.29 7.75 -8.28
C ALA A 249 -28.30 8.91 -8.23
N ILE A 250 -27.95 10.03 -7.61
CA ILE A 250 -28.84 11.20 -7.53
C ILE A 250 -29.06 11.84 -8.89
N GLN A 251 -28.01 11.95 -9.71
CA GLN A 251 -28.16 12.44 -11.09
C GLN A 251 -29.06 11.53 -11.93
N ALA A 252 -28.89 10.21 -11.81
CA ALA A 252 -29.72 9.25 -12.52
C ALA A 252 -31.19 9.32 -12.08
N LEU A 253 -31.44 9.41 -10.77
CA LEU A 253 -32.78 9.55 -10.22
C LEU A 253 -33.47 10.86 -10.66
N LEU A 254 -32.75 11.98 -10.68
CA LEU A 254 -33.27 13.25 -11.19
C LEU A 254 -33.65 13.18 -12.66
N ALA A 255 -32.88 12.44 -13.47
CA ALA A 255 -33.14 12.28 -14.90
C ALA A 255 -34.44 11.47 -15.21
N THR A 256 -34.99 10.74 -14.23
CA THR A 256 -36.25 9.99 -14.43
C THR A 256 -37.50 10.88 -14.47
N ASN A 257 -37.40 12.13 -13.98
CA ASN A 257 -38.55 13.03 -13.76
C ASN A 257 -39.63 12.48 -12.80
N LEU A 258 -39.30 11.52 -11.94
CA LEU A 258 -40.23 10.92 -10.95
C LEU A 258 -40.15 11.59 -9.57
N ILE A 259 -39.80 12.88 -9.50
CA ILE A 259 -39.44 13.58 -8.25
C ILE A 259 -40.53 13.47 -7.17
N GLU A 260 -41.82 13.49 -7.55
CA GLU A 260 -42.92 13.37 -6.59
C GLU A 260 -42.94 12.01 -5.86
N GLU A 261 -42.48 10.94 -6.51
CA GLU A 261 -42.42 9.59 -5.94
C GLU A 261 -41.16 9.36 -5.09
N ILE A 262 -40.03 9.99 -5.47
CA ILE A 262 -38.72 9.74 -4.87
C ILE A 262 -38.16 10.92 -4.06
N GLY A 263 -38.96 11.97 -3.83
CA GLY A 263 -38.55 13.20 -3.13
C GLY A 263 -37.82 12.96 -1.80
N PRO A 264 -38.31 12.08 -0.90
CA PRO A 264 -37.61 11.76 0.35
C PRO A 264 -36.22 11.13 0.15
N ALA A 265 -36.03 10.31 -0.89
CA ALA A 265 -34.75 9.70 -1.20
C ALA A 265 -33.76 10.74 -1.75
N LEU A 266 -34.23 11.62 -2.65
CA LEU A 266 -33.44 12.73 -3.18
C LEU A 266 -32.98 13.68 -2.07
N ALA A 267 -33.87 14.02 -1.13
CA ALA A 267 -33.53 14.88 0.01
C ALA A 267 -32.42 14.28 0.89
N LYS A 268 -32.47 12.97 1.14
CA LYS A 268 -31.42 12.25 1.89
C LYS A 268 -30.10 12.20 1.12
N GLY A 269 -30.13 11.92 -0.17
CA GLY A 269 -28.92 11.92 -1.00
C GLY A 269 -28.25 13.28 -1.08
N HIS A 270 -29.03 14.35 -1.24
CA HIS A 270 -28.53 15.72 -1.17
C HIS A 270 -27.92 16.04 0.21
N ASP A 271 -28.58 15.66 1.32
CA ASP A 271 -28.03 15.86 2.66
C ASP A 271 -26.71 15.09 2.86
N PHE A 272 -26.62 13.86 2.34
CA PHE A 272 -25.37 13.08 2.34
C PHE A 272 -24.27 13.80 1.57
N ILE A 273 -24.50 14.15 0.29
CA ILE A 273 -23.53 14.87 -0.55
C ILE A 273 -23.07 16.16 0.15
N LYS A 274 -24.00 16.94 0.70
CA LYS A 274 -23.70 18.17 1.44
C LYS A 274 -22.81 17.91 2.66
N LYS A 275 -23.05 16.83 3.41
CA LYS A 275 -22.24 16.47 4.59
C LYS A 275 -20.88 15.90 4.20
N SER A 276 -20.77 15.21 3.07
CA SER A 276 -19.52 14.64 2.55
C SER A 276 -18.52 15.68 2.02
N GLN A 277 -18.94 16.95 1.85
CA GLN A 277 -18.06 18.01 1.38
C GLN A 277 -16.91 18.27 2.38
N VAL A 278 -15.68 18.28 1.87
CA VAL A 278 -14.48 18.60 2.64
C VAL A 278 -14.52 20.07 3.09
N ARG A 279 -14.45 20.31 4.41
CA ARG A 279 -14.65 21.65 5.01
C ARG A 279 -13.38 22.47 5.17
N ASP A 280 -12.26 21.79 5.31
CA ASP A 280 -10.97 22.39 5.64
C ASP A 280 -9.88 21.91 4.69
N ASN A 281 -8.84 22.72 4.51
CA ASN A 281 -7.62 22.26 3.84
C ASN A 281 -6.84 21.33 4.78
N PRO A 282 -5.91 20.52 4.23
CA PRO A 282 -5.03 19.71 5.08
C PRO A 282 -4.23 20.61 6.04
N SER A 283 -3.88 20.08 7.20
CA SER A 283 -3.30 20.83 8.29
C SER A 283 -1.95 21.44 7.94
N GLY A 284 -1.64 22.59 8.56
CA GLY A 284 -0.33 23.24 8.47
C GLY A 284 0.13 23.56 7.04
N ASP A 285 1.42 23.36 6.79
CA ASP A 285 2.05 23.60 5.49
C ASP A 285 1.89 22.38 4.56
N PHE A 286 0.65 22.16 4.13
CA PHE A 286 0.28 21.01 3.31
C PHE A 286 0.96 20.97 1.93
N LYS A 287 1.43 22.12 1.42
CA LYS A 287 2.17 22.19 0.15
C LYS A 287 3.54 21.52 0.28
N ASN A 288 4.24 21.77 1.38
CA ASN A 288 5.51 21.08 1.68
C ASN A 288 5.31 19.59 2.02
N MET A 289 4.08 19.18 2.33
CA MET A 289 3.68 17.78 2.47
C MET A 289 3.08 17.17 1.19
N TYR A 290 3.18 17.89 0.07
CA TYR A 290 2.77 17.44 -1.27
C TYR A 290 1.27 17.15 -1.42
N ARG A 291 0.46 17.75 -0.55
CA ARG A 291 -1.00 17.76 -0.68
C ARG A 291 -1.43 18.99 -1.49
N HIS A 292 -2.60 18.86 -2.10
CA HIS A 292 -3.25 19.95 -2.83
C HIS A 292 -4.41 20.51 -2.00
N ILE A 293 -4.84 21.75 -2.29
CA ILE A 293 -6.02 22.40 -1.69
C ILE A 293 -7.24 21.48 -1.85
N SER A 294 -7.98 21.26 -0.77
CA SER A 294 -9.13 20.34 -0.70
C SER A 294 -10.39 20.97 -0.11
N LYS A 295 -10.31 22.16 0.50
CA LYS A 295 -11.51 22.84 1.04
C LYS A 295 -12.55 23.09 -0.05
N GLY A 296 -13.78 22.65 0.18
CA GLY A 296 -14.92 22.77 -0.73
C GLY A 296 -15.04 21.65 -1.76
N SER A 297 -14.13 20.67 -1.74
CA SER A 297 -14.12 19.54 -2.66
C SER A 297 -14.95 18.35 -2.16
N TRP A 298 -15.04 17.32 -3.01
CA TRP A 298 -15.51 15.99 -2.63
C TRP A 298 -14.42 14.95 -2.92
N THR A 299 -14.37 13.95 -2.04
CA THR A 299 -13.53 12.76 -2.17
C THR A 299 -14.31 11.67 -2.93
N PHE A 300 -13.67 10.54 -3.19
CA PHE A 300 -14.33 9.39 -3.78
C PHE A 300 -15.24 8.64 -2.79
N SER A 301 -14.89 8.64 -1.50
CA SER A 301 -15.65 7.97 -0.43
C SER A 301 -16.45 8.95 0.42
N ASP A 302 -15.85 9.52 1.46
CA ASP A 302 -16.50 10.38 2.44
C ASP A 302 -15.61 11.55 2.88
N GLN A 303 -16.14 12.41 3.75
CA GLN A 303 -15.45 13.60 4.23
C GLN A 303 -14.15 13.26 4.98
N ASP A 304 -14.12 12.16 5.73
CA ASP A 304 -12.99 11.79 6.61
C ASP A 304 -11.76 11.35 5.80
N HIS A 305 -11.96 10.79 4.60
CA HIS A 305 -10.87 10.43 3.69
C HIS A 305 -10.00 11.65 3.31
N GLY A 306 -10.62 12.82 3.14
CA GLY A 306 -9.93 14.09 2.95
C GLY A 306 -9.09 14.25 1.67
N TRP A 307 -9.07 13.25 0.77
CA TRP A 307 -8.39 13.31 -0.53
C TRP A 307 -9.36 13.72 -1.63
N GLN A 308 -9.24 14.96 -2.07
CA GLN A 308 -10.04 15.48 -3.18
C GLN A 308 -9.73 14.77 -4.48
N VAL A 309 -10.76 14.58 -5.29
CA VAL A 309 -10.63 14.10 -6.66
C VAL A 309 -11.42 15.02 -7.58
N SER A 310 -10.86 15.38 -8.72
CA SER A 310 -11.41 16.41 -9.60
C SER A 310 -12.79 16.06 -10.15
N ASP A 311 -12.97 14.81 -10.57
CA ASP A 311 -14.25 14.30 -11.07
C ASP A 311 -15.25 14.12 -9.93
N CYS A 312 -14.86 13.57 -8.79
CA CYS A 312 -15.73 13.44 -7.61
C CYS A 312 -16.23 14.81 -7.15
N THR A 313 -15.38 15.83 -7.22
CA THR A 313 -15.74 17.22 -6.94
C THR A 313 -16.71 17.78 -7.97
N ALA A 314 -16.53 17.49 -9.26
CA ALA A 314 -17.44 17.91 -10.30
C ALA A 314 -18.82 17.24 -10.15
N GLU A 315 -18.85 15.93 -9.92
CA GLU A 315 -20.10 15.17 -9.74
C GLU A 315 -20.79 15.45 -8.40
N GLY A 316 -20.04 15.77 -7.34
CA GLY A 316 -20.62 16.20 -6.06
C GLY A 316 -21.19 17.63 -6.09
N LEU A 317 -20.70 18.46 -7.01
CA LEU A 317 -21.19 19.84 -7.20
C LEU A 317 -22.44 19.90 -8.10
N LYS A 318 -22.52 19.00 -9.09
CA LYS A 318 -23.56 18.94 -10.11
C LYS A 318 -24.89 18.46 -9.55
#